data_AF-R1EAF6-F1
#
_entry.id   AF-R1EAF6-F1
#
_cell.length_a   1.000
_cell.length_b   1.000
_cell.length_c   1.000
_cell.angle_alpha   90.00
_cell.angle_beta   90.00
_cell.angle_gamma   90.00
#
_symmetry.space_group_name_H-M   'P 1'
#
loop_
_entity.id
_entity.type
_entity.pdbx_description
1 polymer ?
#
loop_
_entity_poly.entity_id
_entity_poly.type
_entity_poly.pdbx_seq_one_letter_code
_entity_poly.pdbx_strand_id
1 'polypeptide(L)'
;ASSIFTVCGHSSGGSMASQHAVAFSDRVAGLGHFQAASWGCSRLINKSTEDYNQRCANSTASHAMAALVASAFERGDISSPTNLRQMPIFYYAGEWDTIVEPATVRAAAGFYQLLSERVVGLTVEGAEHAFECNACWYLGAPYLNDCRYDMAGHKLAGHMLAHLLGALSPAVPAPSRRLHRLKQSPYFPANASCADMGMGPHAFLYLPRGCRSGRGVCRLHVVYHGCSSSVVAIGSTALVLHAGFNPWAEANLVMVLYPQS
;
A
#
# COMPACT_ATOMS: atom_id res chain seq x y z
N ALA A 1 0.56 15.26 -20.12
CA ALA A 1 0.02 15.34 -18.75
C ALA A 1 0.57 14.15 -17.97
N SER A 2 1.24 14.37 -16.85
CA SER A 2 1.71 13.27 -15.99
C SER A 2 0.50 12.59 -15.38
N SER A 3 0.36 11.28 -15.55
CA SER A 3 -0.75 10.51 -14.98
C SER A 3 -0.59 10.44 -13.45
N ILE A 4 -1.59 10.96 -12.74
CA ILE A 4 -1.65 10.93 -11.27
C ILE A 4 -2.33 9.62 -10.82
N PHE A 5 -1.79 8.95 -9.80
CA PHE A 5 -2.31 7.67 -9.29
C PHE A 5 -2.20 7.57 -7.77
N THR A 6 -2.92 6.65 -7.15
CA THR A 6 -2.79 6.38 -5.71
C THR A 6 -2.13 5.03 -5.47
N VAL A 7 -1.53 4.85 -4.29
CA VAL A 7 -0.82 3.63 -3.94
C VAL A 7 -1.24 3.11 -2.57
N CYS A 8 -1.16 1.81 -2.36
CA CYS A 8 -1.23 1.22 -1.04
C CYS A 8 -0.42 -0.07 -0.94
N GLY A 9 -0.24 -0.57 0.27
CA GLY A 9 0.31 -1.91 0.46
C GLY A 9 0.33 -2.34 1.93
N HIS A 10 0.59 -3.62 2.12
CA HIS A 10 0.72 -4.27 3.43
C HIS A 10 2.15 -4.69 3.69
N SER A 11 2.63 -4.60 4.94
CA SER A 11 3.96 -5.09 5.34
C SER A 11 5.07 -4.43 4.50
N SER A 12 6.00 -5.19 3.93
CA SER A 12 7.00 -4.66 2.98
C SER A 12 6.39 -3.90 1.80
N GLY A 13 5.19 -4.29 1.34
CA GLY A 13 4.41 -3.56 0.34
C GLY A 13 3.90 -2.21 0.85
N GLY A 14 3.55 -2.10 2.13
CA GLY A 14 3.20 -0.83 2.78
C GLY A 14 4.40 0.09 2.91
N SER A 15 5.55 -0.47 3.30
CA SER A 15 6.83 0.25 3.29
C SER A 15 7.21 0.72 1.89
N MET A 16 6.93 -0.07 0.84
CA MET A 16 7.13 0.32 -0.55
C MET A 16 6.14 1.40 -1.00
N ALA A 17 4.87 1.30 -0.61
CA ALA A 17 3.86 2.32 -0.89
C ALA A 17 4.26 3.67 -0.25
N SER A 18 4.75 3.65 0.99
CA SER A 18 5.30 4.81 1.68
C SER A 18 6.49 5.40 0.92
N GLN A 19 7.41 4.55 0.45
CA GLN A 19 8.54 5.01 -0.37
C GLN A 19 8.10 5.63 -1.68
N HIS A 20 7.14 5.02 -2.37
CA HIS A 20 6.62 5.53 -3.64
C HIS A 20 5.93 6.89 -3.44
N ALA A 21 5.12 7.03 -2.38
CA ALA A 21 4.41 8.26 -2.05
C ALA A 21 5.36 9.41 -1.72
N VAL A 22 6.43 9.16 -0.94
CA VAL A 22 7.41 10.21 -0.59
C VAL A 22 8.30 10.56 -1.78
N ALA A 23 8.86 9.55 -2.47
CA ALA A 23 9.83 9.79 -3.54
C ALA A 23 9.20 10.41 -4.80
N PHE A 24 7.98 10.02 -5.14
CA PHE A 24 7.28 10.44 -6.37
C PHE A 24 5.97 11.17 -6.04
N SER A 25 6.01 12.04 -5.03
CA SER A 25 4.87 12.83 -4.56
C SER A 25 4.32 13.80 -5.61
N ASP A 26 5.05 14.05 -6.71
CA ASP A 26 4.59 14.79 -7.89
C ASP A 26 3.60 14.00 -8.76
N ARG A 27 3.53 12.67 -8.58
CA ARG A 27 2.66 11.75 -9.34
C ARG A 27 1.73 10.91 -8.47
N VAL A 28 2.16 10.59 -7.25
CA VAL A 28 1.33 9.87 -6.28
C VAL A 28 0.38 10.87 -5.61
N ALA A 29 -0.92 10.65 -5.70
CA ALA A 29 -1.95 11.50 -5.12
C ALA A 29 -2.47 11.06 -3.75
N GLY A 30 -2.07 9.89 -3.25
CA GLY A 30 -2.59 9.37 -2.00
C GLY A 30 -2.00 8.02 -1.63
N LEU A 31 -1.97 7.75 -0.32
CA LEU A 31 -1.30 6.60 0.27
C LEU A 31 -2.23 5.82 1.21
N GLY A 32 -2.35 4.51 0.98
CA GLY A 32 -2.85 3.55 1.98
C GLY A 32 -1.71 2.74 2.61
N HIS A 33 -1.52 2.84 3.92
CA HIS A 33 -0.39 2.27 4.64
C HIS A 33 -0.86 1.22 5.65
N PHE A 34 -0.68 -0.06 5.35
CA PHE A 34 -1.23 -1.15 6.16
C PHE A 34 -0.08 -1.89 6.87
N GLN A 35 -0.09 -1.87 8.20
CA GLN A 35 0.80 -2.71 9.03
C GLN A 35 2.25 -2.73 8.54
N ALA A 36 2.84 -1.55 8.43
CA ALA A 36 4.16 -1.37 7.83
C ALA A 36 4.95 -0.26 8.53
N ALA A 37 6.27 -0.25 8.32
CA ALA A 37 7.12 0.87 8.70
C ALA A 37 7.08 1.97 7.62
N SER A 38 7.17 3.24 8.01
CA SER A 38 7.19 4.36 7.06
C SER A 38 8.53 4.52 6.35
N TRP A 39 8.54 5.36 5.31
CA TRP A 39 9.75 5.87 4.67
C TRP A 39 10.75 6.40 5.72
N GLY A 40 12.04 6.18 5.46
CA GLY A 40 13.12 6.62 6.35
C GLY A 40 13.41 5.66 7.51
N CYS A 41 12.49 4.77 7.89
CA CYS A 41 12.72 3.82 9.01
C CYS A 41 14.00 2.98 8.79
N SER A 42 14.19 2.43 7.60
CA SER A 42 15.37 1.62 7.27
C SER A 42 16.70 2.40 7.26
N ARG A 43 16.65 3.74 7.29
CA ARG A 43 17.81 4.62 7.42
C ARG A 43 18.16 4.92 8.89
N LEU A 44 17.22 4.69 9.80
CA LEU A 44 17.42 4.84 11.24
C LEU A 44 17.98 3.57 11.90
N ILE A 45 17.97 2.44 11.19
CA ILE A 45 18.40 1.14 11.72
C ILE A 45 19.76 0.74 11.19
N ASN A 46 20.58 0.16 12.06
CA ASN A 46 21.66 -0.69 11.62
C ASN A 46 21.13 -2.12 11.40
N LYS A 47 20.85 -2.47 10.14
CA LYS A 47 20.20 -3.74 9.77
C LYS A 47 20.92 -5.01 10.26
N SER A 48 22.20 -4.95 10.59
CA SER A 48 22.93 -6.10 11.13
C SER A 48 22.68 -6.36 12.63
N THR A 49 22.11 -5.40 13.35
CA THR A 49 22.06 -5.44 14.83
C THR A 49 20.75 -4.96 15.43
N GLU A 50 19.81 -4.40 14.64
CA GLU A 50 18.65 -3.70 15.17
C GLU A 50 17.34 -4.10 14.49
N ASP A 51 16.30 -4.27 15.30
CA ASP A 51 14.92 -4.52 14.87
C ASP A 51 14.21 -3.18 14.58
N TYR A 52 13.48 -3.11 13.46
CA TYR A 52 12.69 -1.93 13.13
C TYR A 52 11.58 -1.68 14.16
N ASN A 53 11.04 -2.72 14.82
CA ASN A 53 10.05 -2.55 15.89
C ASN A 53 10.63 -1.85 17.12
N GLN A 54 11.96 -1.87 17.29
CA GLN A 54 12.61 -1.13 18.37
C GLN A 54 12.92 0.32 17.96
N ARG A 55 13.39 0.52 16.72
CA ARG A 55 13.90 1.82 16.26
C ARG A 55 12.87 2.73 15.63
N CYS A 56 11.77 2.18 15.11
CA CYS A 56 10.77 2.93 14.36
C CYS A 56 9.41 2.94 15.06
N ALA A 57 9.37 2.83 16.39
CA ALA A 57 8.14 2.61 17.15
C ALA A 57 7.77 3.72 18.14
N ASN A 58 8.41 4.89 18.06
CA ASN A 58 8.10 6.03 18.94
C ASN A 58 8.11 7.36 18.19
N SER A 59 7.67 8.42 18.88
CA SER A 59 7.57 9.78 18.32
C SER A 59 8.93 10.39 17.96
N THR A 60 10.00 10.04 18.67
CA THR A 60 11.36 10.45 18.31
C THR A 60 11.74 9.89 16.93
N ALA A 61 11.40 8.64 16.67
CA ALA A 61 11.59 8.03 15.36
C ALA A 61 10.74 8.74 14.29
N SER A 62 9.48 9.09 14.58
CA SER A 62 8.63 9.85 13.65
C SER A 62 9.29 11.16 13.21
N HIS A 63 9.82 11.94 14.15
CA HIS A 63 10.50 13.20 13.86
C HIS A 63 11.83 12.98 13.12
N ALA A 64 12.60 11.96 13.50
CA ALA A 64 13.84 11.61 12.81
C ALA A 64 13.58 11.21 11.34
N MET A 65 12.55 10.40 11.08
CA MET A 65 12.13 10.07 9.71
C MET A 65 11.66 11.29 8.93
N ALA A 66 10.91 12.21 9.56
CA ALA A 66 10.48 13.46 8.92
C ALA A 66 11.67 14.37 8.57
N ALA A 67 12.68 14.45 9.44
CA ALA A 67 13.90 15.21 9.18
C ALA A 67 14.68 14.66 7.97
N LEU A 68 14.69 13.34 7.77
CA LEU A 68 15.31 12.71 6.61
C LEU A 68 14.67 13.15 5.28
N VAL A 69 13.38 13.51 5.26
CA VAL A 69 12.66 13.93 4.05
C VAL A 69 13.27 15.21 3.49
N ALA A 70 13.52 16.20 4.35
CA ALA A 70 14.15 17.46 3.95
C ALA A 70 15.52 17.20 3.31
N SER A 71 16.38 16.41 3.98
CA SER A 71 17.70 16.10 3.45
C SER A 71 17.67 15.27 2.16
N ALA A 72 16.67 14.39 1.98
CA ALA A 72 16.51 13.65 0.73
C ALA A 72 16.07 14.56 -0.43
N PHE A 73 15.23 15.56 -0.16
CA PHE A 73 14.84 16.55 -1.14
C PHE A 73 16.03 17.44 -1.55
N GLU A 74 16.83 17.90 -0.60
CA GLU A 74 18.03 18.70 -0.87
C GLU A 74 19.06 17.97 -1.76
N ARG A 75 19.14 16.63 -1.63
CA ARG A 75 19.98 15.80 -2.51
C ARG A 75 19.37 15.52 -3.88
N GLY A 76 18.10 15.84 -4.10
CA GLY A 76 17.36 15.52 -5.31
C GLY A 76 16.91 14.05 -5.40
N ASP A 77 16.89 13.33 -4.28
CA ASP A 77 16.49 11.90 -4.23
C ASP A 77 14.96 11.72 -4.33
N ILE A 78 14.20 12.77 -3.97
CA ILE A 78 12.73 12.74 -3.89
C ILE A 78 12.09 14.00 -4.46
N SER A 79 10.82 13.90 -4.81
CA SER A 79 9.96 15.03 -5.17
C SER A 79 9.76 16.02 -4.02
N SER A 80 9.32 17.24 -4.35
CA SER A 80 9.10 18.30 -3.34
C SER A 80 8.20 17.84 -2.20
N PRO A 81 8.64 17.94 -0.93
CA PRO A 81 7.81 17.61 0.23
C PRO A 81 6.53 18.44 0.32
N THR A 82 6.48 19.61 -0.34
CA THR A 82 5.26 20.44 -0.42
C THR A 82 4.07 19.69 -1.02
N ASN A 83 4.32 18.70 -1.89
CA ASN A 83 3.28 17.87 -2.49
C ASN A 83 2.60 16.94 -1.46
N LEU A 84 3.28 16.63 -0.35
CA LEU A 84 2.76 15.78 0.71
C LEU A 84 1.76 16.50 1.61
N ARG A 85 1.83 17.84 1.69
CA ARG A 85 1.08 18.67 2.67
C ARG A 85 -0.43 18.43 2.66
N GLN A 86 -0.99 18.15 1.48
CA GLN A 86 -2.42 17.88 1.27
C GLN A 86 -2.68 16.46 0.72
N MET A 87 -1.68 15.58 0.78
CA MET A 87 -1.85 14.21 0.32
C MET A 87 -2.76 13.45 1.29
N PRO A 88 -3.91 12.90 0.85
CA PRO A 88 -4.69 12.01 1.68
C PRO A 88 -3.88 10.75 2.01
N ILE A 89 -3.73 10.47 3.30
CA ILE A 89 -3.03 9.30 3.81
C ILE A 89 -3.99 8.54 4.72
N PHE A 90 -4.18 7.26 4.44
CA PHE A 90 -4.91 6.32 5.27
C PHE A 90 -3.92 5.34 5.89
N TYR A 91 -3.96 5.10 7.20
CA TYR A 91 -3.19 4.04 7.83
C TYR A 91 -4.07 2.99 8.53
N TYR A 92 -3.58 1.76 8.57
CA TYR A 92 -4.22 0.64 9.26
C TYR A 92 -3.22 -0.07 10.18
N ALA A 93 -3.64 -0.29 11.43
CA ALA A 93 -2.90 -1.06 12.42
C ALA A 93 -3.80 -2.17 12.99
N GLY A 94 -3.31 -3.40 13.02
CA GLY A 94 -3.90 -4.45 13.84
C GLY A 94 -3.29 -4.43 15.23
N GLU A 95 -4.10 -4.48 16.30
CA GLU A 95 -3.58 -4.38 17.68
C GLU A 95 -2.75 -5.59 18.12
N TRP A 96 -2.95 -6.75 17.48
CA TRP A 96 -2.24 -7.99 17.79
C TRP A 96 -1.14 -8.29 16.77
N ASP A 97 -0.78 -7.31 15.93
CA ASP A 97 0.30 -7.47 14.95
C ASP A 97 1.63 -7.78 15.64
N THR A 98 2.12 -9.01 15.48
CA THR A 98 3.41 -9.43 16.06
C THR A 98 4.58 -9.32 15.10
N ILE A 99 4.32 -8.96 13.84
CA ILE A 99 5.34 -8.80 12.81
C ILE A 99 5.72 -7.33 12.72
N VAL A 100 4.79 -6.45 12.38
CA VAL A 100 4.97 -5.00 12.43
C VAL A 100 4.13 -4.46 13.58
N GLU A 101 4.76 -4.36 14.74
CA GLU A 101 4.07 -4.03 15.98
C GLU A 101 3.26 -2.72 15.87
N PRO A 102 2.12 -2.61 16.59
CA PRO A 102 1.27 -1.42 16.53
C PRO A 102 2.02 -0.11 16.84
N ALA A 103 3.05 -0.17 17.68
CA ALA A 103 3.91 0.97 18.00
C ALA A 103 4.65 1.49 16.75
N THR A 104 5.14 0.59 15.89
CA THR A 104 5.76 0.94 14.60
C THR A 104 4.77 1.63 13.67
N VAL A 105 3.55 1.11 13.58
CA VAL A 105 2.51 1.72 12.71
C VAL A 105 2.07 3.08 13.27
N ARG A 106 1.96 3.23 14.59
CA ARG A 106 1.66 4.53 15.22
C ARG A 106 2.77 5.56 14.99
N ALA A 107 4.03 5.15 15.03
CA ALA A 107 5.13 6.03 14.69
C ALA A 107 5.15 6.41 13.21
N ALA A 108 4.77 5.49 12.31
CA ALA A 108 4.53 5.81 10.90
C ALA A 108 3.39 6.84 10.73
N ALA A 109 2.29 6.68 11.46
CA ALA A 109 1.20 7.65 11.48
C ALA A 109 1.66 9.04 11.97
N GLY A 110 2.44 9.09 13.06
CA GLY A 110 3.05 10.32 13.55
C GLY A 110 3.97 10.98 12.53
N PHE A 111 4.75 10.19 11.77
CA PHE A 111 5.55 10.68 10.65
C PHE A 111 4.67 11.32 9.56
N TYR A 112 3.58 10.67 9.18
CA TYR A 112 2.66 11.22 8.17
C TYR A 112 1.98 12.51 8.64
N GLN A 113 1.61 12.61 9.93
CA GLN A 113 0.97 13.79 10.50
C GLN A 113 1.90 15.01 10.54
N LEU A 114 3.22 14.80 10.54
CA LEU A 114 4.19 15.89 10.39
C LEU A 114 4.29 16.41 8.94
N LEU A 115 3.84 15.63 7.96
CA LEU A 115 4.02 15.91 6.53
C LEU A 115 2.71 16.24 5.80
N SER A 116 1.57 15.79 6.30
CA SER A 116 0.26 15.97 5.69
C SER A 116 -0.80 16.37 6.71
N GLU A 117 -1.70 17.26 6.30
CA GLU A 117 -2.88 17.66 7.07
C GLU A 117 -4.06 16.69 6.89
N ARG A 118 -3.94 15.68 6.02
CA ARG A 118 -5.04 14.77 5.62
C ARG A 118 -4.75 13.32 5.97
N VAL A 119 -4.35 13.07 7.22
CA VAL A 119 -4.07 11.73 7.74
C VAL A 119 -5.26 11.21 8.55
N VAL A 120 -5.79 10.05 8.15
CA VAL A 120 -6.79 9.30 8.93
C VAL A 120 -6.30 7.87 9.12
N GLY A 121 -6.81 7.17 10.14
CA GLY A 121 -6.47 5.77 10.30
C GLY A 121 -7.49 4.98 11.06
N LEU A 122 -7.28 3.67 11.02
CA LEU A 122 -8.07 2.67 11.68
C LEU A 122 -7.14 1.76 12.48
N THR A 123 -7.52 1.49 13.73
CA THR A 123 -6.88 0.48 14.56
C THR A 123 -7.92 -0.56 14.92
N VAL A 124 -7.62 -1.84 14.67
CA VAL A 124 -8.56 -2.94 14.84
C VAL A 124 -8.05 -3.88 15.93
N GLU A 125 -8.82 -3.98 17.01
CA GLU A 125 -8.58 -4.96 18.07
C GLU A 125 -8.67 -6.38 17.51
N GLY A 126 -7.76 -7.26 17.95
CA GLY A 126 -7.75 -8.66 17.54
C GLY A 126 -7.07 -8.95 16.19
N ALA A 127 -6.73 -7.92 15.41
CA ALA A 127 -6.15 -8.09 14.09
C ALA A 127 -4.63 -8.37 14.16
N GLU A 128 -4.22 -9.48 13.57
CA GLU A 128 -2.81 -9.82 13.30
C GLU A 128 -2.35 -9.30 11.92
N HIS A 129 -1.11 -9.60 11.52
CA HIS A 129 -0.39 -9.12 10.35
C HIS A 129 -0.91 -9.69 9.02
N ALA A 130 -1.96 -9.08 8.47
CA ALA A 130 -2.59 -9.52 7.24
C ALA A 130 -3.39 -8.39 6.55
N PHE A 131 -3.59 -8.51 5.23
CA PHE A 131 -4.78 -7.89 4.58
C PHE A 131 -6.05 -8.60 5.10
N GLU A 132 -7.30 -8.17 4.86
CA GLU A 132 -8.46 -8.74 5.58
C GLU A 132 -9.34 -9.82 4.83
N CYS A 133 -9.28 -11.16 5.08
CA CYS A 133 -10.28 -12.25 4.79
C CYS A 133 -10.32 -13.60 5.64
N ASN A 134 -9.34 -14.07 6.44
CA ASN A 134 -9.37 -15.28 7.33
C ASN A 134 -9.86 -14.98 8.77
N ALA A 135 -9.73 -15.84 9.79
CA ALA A 135 -10.05 -15.38 11.16
C ALA A 135 -9.11 -14.22 11.58
N CYS A 136 -9.63 -13.20 12.30
CA CYS A 136 -8.86 -11.98 12.67
C CYS A 136 -7.46 -12.22 13.25
N TRP A 137 -7.35 -13.25 14.08
CA TRP A 137 -6.16 -13.66 14.82
C TRP A 137 -5.20 -14.56 14.01
N TYR A 138 -5.56 -14.94 12.78
CA TYR A 138 -4.79 -15.89 12.00
C TYR A 138 -3.56 -15.23 11.36
N LEU A 139 -2.37 -15.71 11.68
CA LEU A 139 -1.14 -15.33 10.98
C LEU A 139 -0.70 -16.46 10.06
N GLY A 140 -0.93 -16.30 8.75
CA GLY A 140 -0.49 -17.27 7.75
C GLY A 140 -1.02 -16.98 6.35
N ALA A 141 -0.52 -17.72 5.35
CA ALA A 141 -0.97 -17.59 3.98
C ALA A 141 -2.49 -17.81 3.84
N PRO A 142 -3.21 -17.05 2.99
CA PRO A 142 -2.71 -16.03 2.05
C PRO A 142 -2.51 -14.63 2.66
N TYR A 143 -2.39 -14.50 3.98
CA TYR A 143 -2.31 -13.24 4.73
C TYR A 143 -3.51 -12.33 4.44
N LEU A 144 -4.68 -12.95 4.55
CA LEU A 144 -5.97 -12.30 4.53
C LEU A 144 -6.63 -12.61 5.89
N ASN A 145 -7.14 -11.68 6.74
CA ASN A 145 -7.97 -11.80 7.98
C ASN A 145 -9.34 -11.01 8.01
N ASP A 146 -10.50 -11.66 7.88
CA ASP A 146 -11.86 -11.18 8.19
C ASP A 146 -12.05 -11.02 9.71
N CYS A 147 -11.93 -9.77 10.15
CA CYS A 147 -11.87 -9.44 11.56
C CYS A 147 -13.20 -9.39 12.32
N ARG A 148 -14.34 -9.77 11.71
CA ARG A 148 -15.70 -9.71 12.30
C ARG A 148 -16.12 -8.39 12.97
N TYR A 149 -15.27 -7.37 12.94
CA TYR A 149 -15.71 -5.99 12.80
C TYR A 149 -16.60 -5.92 11.56
N ASP A 150 -17.48 -4.93 11.44
CA ASP A 150 -18.37 -4.76 10.28
C ASP A 150 -17.58 -4.35 9.01
N MET A 151 -16.48 -5.04 8.72
CA MET A 151 -15.37 -4.77 7.81
C MET A 151 -14.80 -6.09 7.27
N ALA A 152 -15.57 -6.87 6.52
CA ALA A 152 -14.96 -7.83 5.60
C ALA A 152 -13.98 -7.04 4.70
N GLY A 153 -12.80 -7.55 4.33
CA GLY A 153 -11.71 -6.71 3.77
C GLY A 153 -12.02 -5.88 2.52
N HIS A 154 -13.15 -6.12 1.86
CA HIS A 154 -13.71 -5.16 0.91
C HIS A 154 -14.01 -3.78 1.55
N LYS A 155 -14.54 -3.71 2.76
CA LYS A 155 -14.89 -2.41 3.39
C LYS A 155 -13.65 -1.64 3.83
N LEU A 156 -12.59 -2.31 4.31
CA LEU A 156 -11.32 -1.64 4.62
C LEU A 156 -10.72 -1.00 3.36
N ALA A 157 -10.66 -1.77 2.26
CA ALA A 157 -10.27 -1.25 0.95
C ALA A 157 -11.17 -0.07 0.53
N GLY A 158 -12.48 -0.18 0.77
CA GLY A 158 -13.46 0.88 0.48
C GLY A 158 -13.26 2.17 1.27
N HIS A 159 -13.07 2.08 2.59
CA HIS A 159 -12.80 3.23 3.47
C HIS A 159 -11.51 3.93 3.07
N MET A 160 -10.45 3.16 2.84
CA MET A 160 -9.19 3.70 2.36
C MET A 160 -9.37 4.38 0.99
N LEU A 161 -9.96 3.70 0.00
CA LEU A 161 -10.16 4.28 -1.33
C LEU A 161 -11.04 5.54 -1.27
N ALA A 162 -12.06 5.58 -0.42
CA ALA A 162 -12.92 6.75 -0.26
C ALA A 162 -12.15 7.94 0.32
N HIS A 163 -11.24 7.71 1.29
CA HIS A 163 -10.37 8.77 1.79
C HIS A 163 -9.43 9.31 0.70
N LEU A 164 -8.87 8.42 -0.12
CA LEU A 164 -7.90 8.79 -1.16
C LEU A 164 -8.55 9.45 -2.38
N LEU A 165 -9.74 9.00 -2.77
CA LEU A 165 -10.38 9.36 -4.05
C LEU A 165 -11.63 10.22 -3.90
N GLY A 166 -12.10 10.45 -2.67
CA GLY A 166 -13.38 11.09 -2.36
C GLY A 166 -14.55 10.11 -2.39
N ALA A 167 -15.78 10.63 -2.49
CA ALA A 167 -16.99 9.82 -2.48
C ALA A 167 -16.96 8.74 -3.58
N LEU A 168 -17.29 7.50 -3.20
CA LEU A 168 -17.34 6.33 -4.09
C LEU A 168 -18.76 5.77 -4.17
N SER A 169 -19.10 5.22 -5.32
CA SER A 169 -20.25 4.33 -5.46
C SER A 169 -20.00 3.01 -4.73
N PRO A 170 -21.04 2.37 -4.17
CA PRO A 170 -20.91 1.08 -3.48
C PRO A 170 -20.25 0.02 -4.36
N ALA A 171 -19.49 -0.87 -3.73
CA ALA A 171 -18.84 -1.98 -4.40
C ALA A 171 -19.85 -2.88 -5.15
N VAL A 172 -19.42 -3.40 -6.30
CA VAL A 172 -20.20 -4.34 -7.12
C VAL A 172 -19.39 -5.62 -7.37
N PRO A 173 -20.03 -6.76 -7.74
CA PRO A 173 -19.29 -7.97 -8.05
C PRO A 173 -18.19 -7.75 -9.10
N ALA A 174 -17.00 -8.27 -8.83
CA ALA A 174 -15.82 -8.12 -9.67
C ALA A 174 -15.42 -9.47 -10.33
N PRO A 175 -15.76 -9.70 -11.60
CA PRO A 175 -15.43 -10.96 -12.28
C PRO A 175 -13.92 -11.13 -12.48
N SER A 176 -13.39 -12.31 -12.15
CA SER A 176 -11.95 -12.65 -12.30
C SER A 176 -11.45 -12.56 -13.75
N ARG A 177 -12.33 -12.77 -14.75
CA ARG A 177 -12.01 -12.62 -16.19
C ARG A 177 -11.54 -11.21 -16.61
N ARG A 178 -11.63 -10.23 -15.70
CA ARG A 178 -11.12 -8.85 -15.89
C ARG A 178 -9.70 -8.67 -15.36
N LEU A 179 -9.13 -9.71 -14.78
CA LEU A 179 -7.75 -9.71 -14.34
C LEU A 179 -6.85 -10.05 -15.54
N HIS A 180 -5.98 -9.13 -15.88
CA HIS A 180 -5.03 -9.25 -16.98
C HIS A 180 -3.62 -9.45 -16.42
N ARG A 181 -2.84 -10.29 -17.07
CA ARG A 181 -1.43 -10.47 -16.74
C ARG A 181 -0.57 -9.58 -17.63
N LEU A 182 0.35 -8.84 -17.03
CA LEU A 182 1.26 -7.92 -17.72
C LEU A 182 2.70 -8.36 -17.50
N LYS A 183 3.56 -8.24 -18.51
CA LYS A 183 5.01 -8.43 -18.34
C LYS A 183 5.59 -7.21 -17.61
N GLN A 184 6.41 -7.42 -16.58
CA GLN A 184 7.05 -6.30 -15.86
C GLN A 184 8.35 -5.84 -16.52
N SER A 185 9.06 -6.74 -17.23
CA SER A 185 10.36 -6.43 -17.83
C SER A 185 10.42 -5.24 -18.78
N PRO A 186 9.36 -4.86 -19.54
CA PRO A 186 9.40 -3.65 -20.35
C PRO A 186 9.53 -2.34 -19.53
N TYR A 187 9.29 -2.39 -18.22
CA TYR A 187 9.35 -1.24 -17.32
C TYR A 187 10.63 -1.21 -16.47
N PHE A 188 11.56 -2.14 -16.68
CA PHE A 188 12.83 -2.17 -15.97
C PHE A 188 13.86 -1.26 -16.66
N PRO A 189 14.91 -0.82 -15.94
CA PRO A 189 16.09 -0.22 -16.56
C PRO A 189 16.63 -1.11 -17.69
N ALA A 190 17.24 -0.50 -18.70
CA ALA A 190 17.82 -1.24 -19.81
C ALA A 190 18.78 -2.33 -19.30
N ASN A 191 18.65 -3.54 -19.84
CA ASN A 191 19.42 -4.74 -19.49
C ASN A 191 19.19 -5.32 -18.08
N ALA A 192 18.29 -4.77 -17.26
CA ALA A 192 17.98 -5.37 -15.96
C ALA A 192 17.05 -6.59 -16.11
N SER A 193 17.40 -7.68 -15.42
CA SER A 193 16.57 -8.88 -15.32
C SER A 193 15.55 -8.78 -14.18
N CYS A 194 14.63 -9.74 -14.14
CA CYS A 194 13.72 -9.91 -13.00
C CYS A 194 14.49 -10.10 -11.67
N ALA A 195 15.60 -10.84 -11.71
CA ALA A 195 16.43 -11.08 -10.53
C ALA A 195 17.13 -9.80 -10.05
N ASP A 196 17.67 -8.99 -10.97
CA ASP A 196 18.32 -7.71 -10.63
C ASP A 196 17.35 -6.74 -9.96
N MET A 197 16.09 -6.76 -10.40
CA MET A 197 15.04 -5.90 -9.87
C MET A 197 14.38 -6.46 -8.60
N GLY A 198 14.63 -7.72 -8.23
CA GLY A 198 13.87 -8.41 -7.19
C GLY A 198 12.36 -8.47 -7.49
N MET A 199 12.02 -8.58 -8.78
CA MET A 199 10.65 -8.53 -9.27
C MET A 199 10.29 -9.79 -10.05
N GLY A 200 9.05 -10.27 -9.91
CA GLY A 200 8.55 -11.38 -10.71
C GLY A 200 8.43 -11.04 -12.21
N PRO A 201 8.23 -12.03 -13.09
CA PRO A 201 8.09 -11.77 -14.52
C PRO A 201 6.77 -11.07 -14.88
N HIS A 202 5.75 -11.18 -14.03
CA HIS A 202 4.40 -10.73 -14.33
C HIS A 202 3.75 -9.94 -13.19
N ALA A 203 3.09 -8.83 -13.55
CA ALA A 203 2.11 -8.14 -12.71
C ALA A 203 0.69 -8.56 -13.10
N PHE A 204 -0.28 -8.18 -12.27
CA PHE A 204 -1.70 -8.30 -12.58
C PHE A 204 -2.37 -6.94 -12.63
N LEU A 205 -3.29 -6.75 -13.57
CA LEU A 205 -4.09 -5.55 -13.72
C LEU A 205 -5.56 -5.92 -13.74
N TYR A 206 -6.33 -5.46 -12.76
CA TYR A 206 -7.78 -5.49 -12.83
C TYR A 206 -8.29 -4.31 -13.66
N LEU A 207 -8.95 -4.60 -14.80
CA LEU A 207 -9.48 -3.59 -15.71
C LEU A 207 -11.02 -3.53 -15.65
N PRO A 208 -11.61 -2.49 -15.02
CA PRO A 208 -13.05 -2.36 -14.92
C PRO A 208 -13.77 -2.31 -16.28
N ARG A 209 -15.03 -2.74 -16.33
CA ARG A 209 -15.86 -2.64 -17.57
C ARG A 209 -15.90 -1.22 -18.12
N GLY A 210 -16.10 -0.25 -17.23
CA GLY A 210 -16.27 1.13 -17.62
C GLY A 210 -15.01 1.70 -18.29
N CYS A 211 -13.83 1.31 -17.80
CA CYS A 211 -12.54 1.68 -18.40
C CYS A 211 -12.37 1.12 -19.79
N ARG A 212 -12.66 -0.17 -19.98
CA ARG A 212 -12.52 -0.82 -21.30
C ARG A 212 -13.50 -0.26 -22.34
N SER A 213 -14.67 0.19 -21.91
CA SER A 213 -15.71 0.72 -22.81
C SER A 213 -15.60 2.22 -23.09
N GLY A 214 -14.56 2.90 -22.58
CA GLY A 214 -14.34 4.33 -22.80
C GLY A 214 -15.38 5.23 -22.14
N ARG A 215 -16.08 4.74 -21.10
CA ARG A 215 -17.17 5.48 -20.42
C ARG A 215 -16.71 6.65 -19.55
N GLY A 216 -15.40 6.94 -19.50
CA GLY A 216 -14.84 8.04 -18.72
C GLY A 216 -13.33 7.94 -18.57
N VAL A 217 -12.75 8.90 -17.84
CA VAL A 217 -11.32 8.89 -17.47
C VAL A 217 -11.13 7.91 -16.31
N CYS A 218 -10.33 6.88 -16.53
CA CYS A 218 -10.02 5.93 -15.47
C CYS A 218 -8.83 6.37 -14.62
N ARG A 219 -8.98 6.17 -13.32
CA ARG A 219 -7.92 6.36 -12.34
C ARG A 219 -7.10 5.08 -12.23
N LEU A 220 -5.89 5.19 -11.69
CA LEU A 220 -5.03 4.05 -11.37
C LEU A 220 -4.80 4.00 -9.85
N HIS A 221 -4.95 2.81 -9.29
CA HIS A 221 -4.54 2.49 -7.92
C HIS A 221 -3.53 1.33 -7.97
N VAL A 222 -2.41 1.45 -7.26
CA VAL A 222 -1.38 0.41 -7.19
C VAL A 222 -1.41 -0.24 -5.82
N VAL A 223 -1.49 -1.57 -5.77
CA VAL A 223 -1.55 -2.35 -4.53
C VAL A 223 -0.31 -3.24 -4.45
N TYR A 224 0.55 -2.96 -3.47
CA TYR A 224 1.74 -3.73 -3.17
C TYR A 224 1.45 -4.81 -2.13
N HIS A 225 1.73 -6.06 -2.51
CA HIS A 225 1.63 -7.19 -1.59
C HIS A 225 2.76 -7.17 -0.53
N GLY A 226 2.57 -7.88 0.58
CA GLY A 226 3.59 -8.02 1.62
C GLY A 226 4.64 -9.10 1.33
N CYS A 227 5.57 -9.28 2.26
CA CYS A 227 6.52 -10.39 2.23
C CYS A 227 5.78 -11.73 2.12
N SER A 228 6.36 -12.68 1.37
CA SER A 228 5.78 -14.02 1.17
C SER A 228 4.34 -14.03 0.63
N SER A 229 3.87 -12.89 0.10
CA SER A 229 2.49 -12.71 -0.35
C SER A 229 2.37 -12.53 -1.86
N SER A 230 3.46 -12.78 -2.61
CA SER A 230 3.40 -12.78 -4.07
C SER A 230 2.60 -13.98 -4.58
N VAL A 231 2.07 -13.90 -5.80
CA VAL A 231 1.34 -15.02 -6.41
C VAL A 231 2.21 -16.27 -6.51
N VAL A 232 3.52 -16.12 -6.71
CA VAL A 232 4.47 -17.25 -6.72
C VAL A 232 4.65 -17.81 -5.31
N ALA A 233 4.84 -16.96 -4.31
CA ALA A 233 5.04 -17.40 -2.92
C ALA A 233 3.81 -18.08 -2.33
N ILE A 234 2.61 -17.55 -2.59
CA ILE A 234 1.34 -18.14 -2.13
C ILE A 234 0.95 -19.35 -3.02
N GLY A 235 1.36 -19.36 -4.28
CA GLY A 235 0.87 -20.33 -5.28
C GLY A 235 -0.55 -20.05 -5.77
N SER A 236 -1.09 -18.84 -5.54
CA SER A 236 -2.47 -18.48 -5.85
C SER A 236 -2.64 -16.99 -6.15
N THR A 237 -3.66 -16.66 -6.96
CA THR A 237 -4.09 -15.26 -7.20
C THR A 237 -5.10 -14.77 -6.16
N ALA A 238 -5.31 -15.52 -5.08
CA ALA A 238 -6.32 -15.21 -4.06
C ALA A 238 -6.16 -13.80 -3.48
N LEU A 239 -4.94 -13.37 -3.13
CA LEU A 239 -4.70 -12.00 -2.64
C LEU A 239 -5.12 -10.94 -3.68
N VAL A 240 -4.74 -11.14 -4.93
CA VAL A 240 -5.07 -10.22 -6.03
C VAL A 240 -6.58 -10.14 -6.26
N LEU A 241 -7.30 -11.26 -6.16
CA LEU A 241 -8.74 -11.31 -6.39
C LEU A 241 -9.56 -10.85 -5.19
N HIS A 242 -9.10 -11.14 -3.97
CA HIS A 242 -9.90 -11.11 -2.75
C HIS A 242 -9.44 -10.10 -1.70
N ALA A 243 -8.35 -9.37 -1.89
CA ALA A 243 -7.95 -8.26 -0.99
C ALA A 243 -8.93 -7.06 -0.94
N GLY A 244 -10.14 -7.18 -1.52
CA GLY A 244 -11.22 -6.23 -1.35
C GLY A 244 -11.26 -5.06 -2.35
N PHE A 245 -10.20 -4.82 -3.11
CA PHE A 245 -10.12 -3.65 -4.01
C PHE A 245 -10.96 -3.78 -5.30
N ASN A 246 -10.98 -4.95 -5.93
CA ASN A 246 -11.60 -5.13 -7.26
C ASN A 246 -13.11 -4.78 -7.30
N PRO A 247 -13.93 -5.13 -6.28
CA PRO A 247 -15.34 -4.73 -6.23
C PRO A 247 -15.58 -3.21 -6.23
N TRP A 248 -14.75 -2.44 -5.52
CA TRP A 248 -14.81 -0.99 -5.53
C TRP A 248 -14.32 -0.41 -6.86
N ALA A 249 -13.25 -0.99 -7.40
CA ALA A 249 -12.69 -0.61 -8.68
C ALA A 249 -13.67 -0.78 -9.85
N GLU A 250 -14.41 -1.89 -9.89
CA GLU A 250 -15.43 -2.16 -10.92
C GLU A 250 -16.55 -1.10 -10.91
N ALA A 251 -16.93 -0.60 -9.74
CA ALA A 251 -17.97 0.42 -9.57
C ALA A 251 -17.49 1.85 -9.88
N ASN A 252 -16.19 2.13 -9.76
CA ASN A 252 -15.68 3.50 -9.65
C ASN A 252 -14.66 3.92 -10.72
N LEU A 253 -14.54 3.17 -11.83
CA LEU A 253 -13.59 3.49 -12.92
C LEU A 253 -12.12 3.55 -12.43
N VAL A 254 -11.75 2.68 -11.50
CA VAL A 254 -10.39 2.59 -10.96
C VAL A 254 -9.73 1.32 -11.47
N MET A 255 -8.68 1.46 -12.28
CA MET A 255 -7.82 0.33 -12.61
C MET A 255 -6.96 -0.03 -11.39
N VAL A 256 -6.80 -1.32 -11.10
CA VAL A 256 -5.97 -1.76 -9.97
C VAL A 256 -4.79 -2.57 -10.48
N LEU A 257 -3.58 -2.04 -10.28
CA LEU A 257 -2.33 -2.69 -10.63
C LEU A 257 -1.76 -3.39 -9.39
N TYR A 258 -1.37 -4.65 -9.56
CA TYR A 258 -0.74 -5.49 -8.55
C TYR A 258 0.64 -5.93 -9.06
N PRO A 259 1.69 -5.11 -8.87
CA PRO A 259 3.06 -5.52 -9.14
C PRO A 259 3.43 -6.75 -8.32
N GLN A 260 4.32 -7.60 -8.82
CA GLN A 260 4.76 -8.81 -8.11
C GLN A 260 6.27 -8.82 -7.92
N SER A 261 6.70 -9.31 -6.76
CA SER A 261 8.09 -9.69 -6.46
C SER A 261 8.31 -11.20 -6.50
#